data_AF-A0A7W6ADT9-F1
#
_entry.id   AF-A0A7W6ADT9-F1
#
_cell.length_a   1.000
_cell.length_b   1.000
_cell.length_c   1.000
_cell.angle_alpha   90.00
_cell.angle_beta   90.00
_cell.angle_gamma   90.00
#
_symmetry.space_group_name_H-M   'P 1'
#
loop_
_entity.id
_entity.type
_entity.pdbx_description
1 polymer ?
#
loop_
_entity_poly.entity_id
_entity_poly.type
_entity_poly.pdbx_seq_one_letter_code
_entity_poly.pdbx_strand_id
1 'polypeptide(L)'
;MARLGKALADARDKKPLEVAVISLLALTGCRRGEILNLTWGEVQGRKLKLTDSKTGPRIVWLGHEARTVLDSLPQGKKEAHVFAFEVRSSSAVDGDRPPLSGP
;
A
#
# COMPACT_ATOMS: atom_id res chain seq x y z
N MET A 1 3.81 19.45 -9.18
CA MET A 1 3.11 18.29 -8.56
C MET A 1 1.58 18.28 -8.78
N ALA A 2 0.97 19.21 -9.52
CA ALA A 2 -0.50 19.32 -9.60
C ALA A 2 -1.24 18.15 -10.30
N ARG A 3 -0.61 17.49 -11.28
CA ARG A 3 -1.28 16.44 -12.09
C ARG A 3 -1.57 15.16 -11.30
N LEU A 4 -0.63 14.72 -10.47
CA LEU A 4 -0.82 13.52 -9.63
C LEU A 4 -1.89 13.77 -8.57
N GLY A 5 -1.84 14.92 -7.89
CA GLY A 5 -2.86 15.28 -6.90
C GLY A 5 -4.27 15.30 -7.49
N LYS A 6 -4.44 15.87 -8.69
CA LYS A 6 -5.73 15.85 -9.40
C LYS A 6 -6.19 14.42 -9.73
N ALA A 7 -5.30 13.60 -10.30
CA ALA A 7 -5.66 12.22 -10.65
C ALA A 7 -6.06 11.38 -9.41
N LEU A 8 -5.41 11.60 -8.27
CA LEU A 8 -5.78 10.94 -7.02
C LEU A 8 -7.11 11.45 -6.48
N ALA A 9 -7.38 12.76 -6.57
CA ALA A 9 -8.67 13.32 -6.19
C ALA A 9 -9.81 12.74 -7.04
N ASP A 10 -9.65 12.70 -8.36
CA ASP A 10 -10.66 12.16 -9.29
C ASP A 10 -10.95 10.66 -9.07
N ALA A 11 -10.00 9.92 -8.50
CA ALA A 11 -10.13 8.48 -8.24
C ALA A 11 -10.61 8.14 -6.83
N ARG A 12 -10.65 9.10 -5.89
CA ARG A 12 -10.83 8.85 -4.46
C ARG A 12 -12.11 8.10 -4.11
N ASP A 13 -13.22 8.42 -4.77
CA ASP A 13 -14.51 7.79 -4.51
C ASP A 13 -14.59 6.37 -5.07
N LYS A 14 -13.91 6.11 -6.20
CA LYS A 14 -13.95 4.82 -6.90
C LYS A 14 -12.93 3.83 -6.36
N LYS A 15 -11.79 4.33 -5.87
CA LYS A 15 -10.61 3.56 -5.46
C LYS A 15 -9.96 4.14 -4.21
N PRO A 16 -10.70 4.22 -3.08
CA PRO A 16 -10.23 4.91 -1.88
C PRO A 16 -8.98 4.27 -1.28
N LEU A 17 -8.87 2.93 -1.31
CA LEU A 17 -7.73 2.21 -0.74
C LEU A 17 -6.46 2.41 -1.58
N GLU A 18 -6.57 2.30 -2.90
CA GLU A 18 -5.45 2.51 -3.81
C GLU A 18 -4.96 3.96 -3.76
N VAL A 19 -5.88 4.92 -3.69
CA VAL A 19 -5.53 6.34 -3.52
C VAL A 19 -4.81 6.56 -2.18
N ALA A 20 -5.27 5.94 -1.09
CA ALA A 20 -4.62 6.03 0.20
C ALA A 20 -3.20 5.42 0.18
N VAL A 21 -3.01 4.25 -0.43
CA VAL A 21 -1.69 3.61 -0.59
C VAL A 21 -0.74 4.50 -1.38
N ILE A 22 -1.15 4.99 -2.55
CA ILE A 22 -0.30 5.83 -3.40
C ILE A 22 0.05 7.14 -2.67
N SER A 23 -0.92 7.73 -1.96
CA SER A 23 -0.71 8.95 -1.17
C SER A 23 0.31 8.71 -0.06
N LEU A 24 0.20 7.62 0.69
CA LEU A 24 1.16 7.29 1.74
C LEU A 24 2.56 7.05 1.17
N LEU A 25 2.69 6.30 0.07
CA LEU A 25 3.98 6.09 -0.58
C LEU A 25 4.65 7.41 -0.99
N ALA A 26 3.87 8.33 -1.57
CA ALA A 26 4.36 9.64 -1.99
C ALA A 26 4.73 10.55 -0.80
N LEU A 27 3.98 10.49 0.31
CA LEU A 27 4.15 11.36 1.46
C LEU A 27 5.23 10.88 2.45
N THR A 28 5.48 9.57 2.53
CA THR A 28 6.41 8.98 3.51
C THR A 28 7.73 8.49 2.90
N GLY A 29 7.75 8.22 1.58
CA GLY A 29 8.88 7.58 0.92
C GLY A 29 9.11 6.13 1.36
N CYS A 30 8.13 5.50 2.04
CA CYS A 30 8.18 4.09 2.39
C CYS A 30 8.18 3.20 1.14
N ARG A 31 8.69 1.98 1.29
CA ARG A 31 8.64 0.98 0.24
C ARG A 31 7.21 0.48 0.07
N ARG A 32 6.87 0.03 -1.15
CA ARG A 32 5.57 -0.60 -1.45
C ARG A 32 5.21 -1.70 -0.45
N GLY A 33 6.13 -2.62 -0.17
CA GLY A 33 5.88 -3.73 0.76
C GLY A 33 5.60 -3.26 2.19
N GLU A 34 6.29 -2.22 2.66
CA GLU A 34 6.10 -1.65 4.00
C GLU A 34 4.69 -1.06 4.16
N ILE A 35 4.19 -0.35 3.14
CA ILE A 35 2.82 0.23 3.18
C ILE A 35 1.74 -0.84 2.99
N LEU A 36 1.93 -1.79 2.08
CA LEU A 36 0.93 -2.82 1.80
C LEU A 36 0.77 -3.82 2.96
N ASN A 37 1.84 -4.10 3.71
CA ASN A 37 1.80 -4.99 4.86
C ASN A 37 1.60 -4.27 6.20
N LEU A 38 1.46 -2.94 6.20
CA LEU A 38 1.33 -2.13 7.41
C LEU A 38 0.17 -2.62 8.27
N THR A 39 0.42 -2.82 9.56
CA THR A 39 -0.61 -3.18 10.55
C THR A 39 -1.00 -2.00 11.42
N TRP A 40 -2.21 -2.02 12.00
CA TRP A 40 -2.64 -0.96 12.91
C TRP A 40 -1.78 -0.84 14.17
N GLY A 41 -1.13 -1.92 14.62
CA GLY A 41 -0.19 -1.92 15.75
C GLY A 41 1.11 -1.17 15.46
N GLU A 42 1.48 -1.04 14.18
CA GLU A 42 2.64 -0.27 13.74
C GLU A 42 2.32 1.23 13.56
N VAL A 43 1.04 1.59 13.46
CA VAL A 43 0.58 2.99 13.43
C VAL A 43 0.51 3.54 14.86
N GLN A 44 1.47 4.37 15.25
CA GLN A 44 1.61 4.88 16.62
C GLN A 44 1.61 6.42 16.65
N GLY A 45 0.42 7.02 16.75
CA GLY A 45 0.27 8.47 16.70
C GLY A 45 0.86 9.04 15.40
N ARG A 46 1.88 9.90 15.51
CA ARG A 46 2.54 10.53 14.34
C ARG A 46 3.75 9.75 13.82
N LYS A 47 3.86 8.46 14.10
CA LYS A 47 4.94 7.61 13.57
C LYS A 47 4.44 6.25 13.13
N LEU A 48 5.13 5.66 12.16
CA LEU A 48 5.06 4.23 11.83
C LEU A 48 6.26 3.53 12.45
N LYS A 49 6.01 2.48 13.23
CA LYS A 49 7.04 1.58 13.75
C LYS A 49 7.09 0.34 12.88
N LEU A 50 7.80 0.41 11.75
CA LEU A 50 7.87 -0.67 10.78
C LEU A 50 8.75 -1.79 11.33
N THR A 51 8.16 -2.97 11.54
CA THR A 51 8.82 -4.13 12.14
C THR A 51 9.42 -5.05 11.08
N ASP A 52 8.74 -5.21 9.96
CA ASP A 52 9.22 -5.92 8.77
C ASP A 52 9.67 -4.91 7.70
N SER A 53 10.97 -4.62 7.68
CA SER A 53 11.58 -3.85 6.60
C SER A 53 12.77 -4.63 6.06
N LYS A 54 12.99 -4.56 4.74
CA LYS A 54 14.14 -5.18 4.04
C LYS A 54 15.50 -4.85 4.67
N THR A 55 15.56 -3.80 5.49
CA THR A 55 16.76 -3.29 6.16
C THR A 55 16.67 -3.36 7.68
N GLY A 56 15.74 -4.13 8.24
CA GLY A 56 15.45 -4.21 9.67
C GLY A 56 14.48 -3.13 10.18
N PRO A 57 14.02 -3.22 11.44
CA PRO A 57 12.99 -2.32 11.96
C PRO A 57 13.39 -0.85 11.92
N ARG A 58 12.45 0.04 11.56
CA ARG A 58 12.70 1.50 11.54
C ARG A 58 11.47 2.32 11.90
N ILE A 59 11.70 3.55 12.32
CA ILE A 59 10.65 4.53 12.60
C ILE A 59 10.54 5.51 11.43
N VAL A 60 9.30 5.79 11.01
CA VAL A 60 8.99 6.83 10.02
C VAL A 60 8.07 7.85 10.66
N TRP A 61 8.50 9.11 10.73
CA TRP A 61 7.68 10.21 11.24
C TRP A 61 6.70 10.68 10.17
N LEU A 62 5.46 10.89 10.56
CA LEU A 62 4.37 11.28 9.67
C LEU A 62 4.15 12.79 9.73
N GLY A 63 4.15 13.41 8.55
CA GLY A 63 3.56 14.72 8.34
C GLY A 63 2.05 14.70 8.55
N HIS A 64 1.45 15.89 8.66
CA HIS A 64 0.01 16.04 8.90
C HIS A 64 -0.84 15.35 7.81
N GLU A 65 -0.49 15.52 6.54
CA GLU A 65 -1.19 14.90 5.40
C GLU A 65 -1.18 13.37 5.47
N ALA A 66 -0.02 12.76 5.74
CA ALA A 66 0.10 11.31 5.82
C ALA A 66 -0.72 10.74 6.98
N ARG A 67 -0.77 11.47 8.11
CA ARG A 67 -1.61 11.07 9.25
C ARG A 67 -3.10 11.19 8.92
N THR A 68 -3.50 12.25 8.22
CA THR A 68 -4.88 12.47 7.79
C THR A 68 -5.38 11.36 6.87
N VAL A 69 -4.52 10.84 5.97
CA VAL A 69 -4.86 9.67 5.15
C VAL A 69 -5.17 8.45 6.03
N LEU A 70 -4.33 8.14 7.02
CA LEU A 70 -4.55 7.02 7.94
C LEU A 70 -5.81 7.20 8.79
N ASP A 71 -6.08 8.43 9.26
CA ASP A 71 -7.25 8.75 10.07
C ASP A 71 -8.57 8.63 9.29
N SER A 72 -8.52 8.71 7.96
CA SER A 72 -9.69 8.50 7.10
C SER A 72 -10.06 7.03 6.88
N LEU A 73 -9.21 6.09 7.29
CA LEU A 73 -9.42 4.65 7.12
C LEU A 73 -10.09 4.05 8.37
N PRO A 74 -10.94 3.02 8.21
CA PRO A 74 -11.55 2.33 9.33
C PRO A 74 -10.47 1.64 10.18
N GLN A 75 -10.32 2.07 11.44
CA GLN A 75 -9.34 1.50 12.35
C GLN A 75 -9.69 0.06 12.74
N GLY A 76 -8.66 -0.78 12.88
CA GLY A 76 -8.79 -2.19 13.23
C GLY A 76 -7.99 -2.58 14.47
N LYS A 77 -8.00 -3.88 14.77
CA LYS A 77 -7.15 -4.47 15.82
C LYS A 77 -5.67 -4.33 15.44
N LYS A 78 -4.77 -4.40 16.42
CA LYS A 78 -3.33 -4.15 16.23
C LYS A 78 -2.70 -5.06 15.17
N GLU A 79 -3.10 -6.31 15.15
CA GLU A 79 -2.63 -7.34 14.23
C GLU A 79 -3.26 -7.26 12.83
N ALA A 80 -4.33 -6.49 12.67
CA ALA A 80 -4.99 -6.34 11.37
C ALA A 80 -4.20 -5.40 10.46
N HIS A 81 -4.12 -5.77 9.18
CA HIS A 81 -3.57 -4.90 8.14
C HIS A 81 -4.41 -3.65 7.98
N VAL A 82 -3.73 -2.52 7.74
CA VAL A 82 -4.37 -1.24 7.41
C VAL A 82 -5.09 -1.33 6.05
N PHE A 83 -4.52 -2.09 5.12
CA PHE A 83 -5.09 -2.32 3.80
C PHE A 83 -5.40 -3.80 3.58
N ALA A 84 -6.68 -4.13 3.42
CA ALA A 84 -7.11 -5.45 3.02
C ALA A 84 -7.32 -5.47 1.50
N PHE A 85 -6.29 -5.88 0.75
CA PHE A 85 -6.44 -6.19 -0.67
C PHE A 85 -6.65 -7.69 -0.85
N GLU A 86 -7.63 -8.07 -1.68
CA GLU A 86 -7.70 -9.43 -2.15
C GLU A 86 -6.52 -9.69 -3.09
N VAL A 87 -5.53 -10.44 -2.60
CA VAL A 87 -4.47 -10.95 -3.46
C VAL A 87 -5.11 -11.98 -4.38
N ARG A 88 -5.38 -11.59 -5.63
CA ARG A 88 -5.57 -12.59 -6.69
C ARG A 88 -4.23 -13.29 -6.87
N SER A 89 -4.12 -14.52 -6.37
CA SER A 89 -2.97 -15.38 -6.64
C SER A 89 -2.79 -15.51 -8.14
N SER A 90 -1.79 -14.81 -8.68
CA SER A 90 -1.34 -14.99 -10.07
C SER A 90 -0.50 -16.26 -10.13
N SER A 91 -1.15 -17.41 -10.02
CA SER A 91 -0.55 -18.71 -10.28
C SER A 91 -1.32 -19.37 -11.42
N ALA A 92 -1.07 -18.90 -12.65
CA ALA A 92 -1.20 -19.64 -13.91
C ALA A 92 -0.78 -18.72 -15.08
N VAL A 93 0.53 -18.56 -15.28
CA VAL A 93 1.10 -18.34 -16.62
C VAL A 93 2.11 -19.46 -16.86
N ASP A 94 1.61 -20.69 -16.81
CA ASP A 94 2.35 -21.86 -17.29
C ASP A 94 1.91 -22.15 -18.72
N GLY A 95 2.86 -22.61 -19.53
CA GLY A 95 2.95 -22.31 -20.95
C GLY A 95 1.84 -22.87 -21.84
N ASP A 96 1.27 -22.01 -22.68
CA ASP A 96 0.71 -22.42 -23.97
C ASP A 96 1.68 -21.96 -25.06
N ARG A 97 2.71 -22.78 -25.32
CA ARG A 97 3.46 -22.73 -26.58
C ARG A 97 2.88 -23.86 -27.43
N PRO A 98 2.21 -23.56 -28.56
CA PRO A 98 1.71 -24.61 -29.43
C PRO A 98 2.89 -25.42 -30.00
N PRO A 99 2.75 -26.73 -30.20
CA PRO A 99 3.79 -27.53 -30.82
C PRO A 99 4.02 -27.04 -32.25
N LEU A 100 5.28 -26.79 -32.60
CA LEU A 100 5.67 -26.58 -33.99
C LEU A 100 5.39 -27.88 -34.75
N SER A 101 4.38 -27.87 -35.61
CA SER A 101 4.18 -28.89 -36.63
C SER A 101 5.35 -28.82 -37.62
N GLY A 102 6.29 -29.74 -37.52
CA GLY A 102 7.29 -29.96 -38.57
C GLY A 102 6.70 -30.81 -39.71
N PRO A 103 7.14 -30.62 -40.96
CA PRO A 103 7.20 -31.70 -41.93
C PRO A 103 8.41 -32.61 -41.69
#